data_AF-A0A3A9UEJ3-F1
#
_entry.id   AF-A0A3A9UEJ3-F1
#
_cell.length_a   1.000
_cell.length_b   1.000
_cell.length_c   1.000
_cell.angle_alpha   90.00
_cell.angle_beta   90.00
_cell.angle_gamma   90.00
#
_symmetry.space_group_name_H-M   'P 1'
#
loop_
_entity.id
_entity.type
_entity.pdbx_description
1 polymer ?
#
loop_
_entity_poly.entity_id
_entity_poly.type
_entity_poly.pdbx_seq_one_letter_code
_entity_poly.pdbx_strand_id
1 'polypeptide(L)'
;MTKPLIFITGFIMLSIIIFASWNTFETLVHIDDKNNELAFMGSSGWQWHNKSQGLQIKRVDGYLPALRKVSDSKEYASLITITESGNYRGFVFFDQDCEEGAIVSEHVAYGEAEPTKREVLHCLHGKLVYMKNWATAPTERWQARVGDFEFDEALNEWDFTPLQQAYLKSVAELI
;
A
#
# COMPACT_ATOMS: atom_id res chain seq x y z
N MET A 1 -51.26 29.85 26.32
CA MET A 1 -50.16 30.27 25.42
C MET A 1 -49.03 29.22 25.34
N THR A 2 -49.33 27.91 25.38
CA THR A 2 -48.32 26.83 25.53
C THR A 2 -48.16 25.93 24.31
N LYS A 3 -49.20 25.82 23.46
CA LYS A 3 -49.17 25.00 22.23
C LYS A 3 -48.03 25.36 21.24
N PRO A 4 -47.74 26.64 20.91
CA PRO A 4 -46.67 26.95 19.97
C PRO A 4 -45.28 26.64 20.54
N LEU A 5 -45.10 26.69 21.86
CA LEU A 5 -43.82 26.43 22.51
C LEU A 5 -43.38 24.97 22.36
N ILE A 6 -44.34 24.02 22.39
CA ILE A 6 -44.10 22.58 22.22
C ILE A 6 -43.66 22.26 20.79
N PHE A 7 -44.26 22.91 19.79
CA PHE A 7 -43.86 22.73 18.39
C PHE A 7 -42.46 23.30 18.12
N ILE A 8 -42.13 24.46 18.72
CA ILE A 8 -40.81 25.07 18.57
C ILE A 8 -39.74 24.21 19.25
N THR A 9 -39.96 23.73 20.48
CA THR A 9 -39.00 22.86 21.16
C THR A 9 -38.83 21.51 20.46
N GLY A 10 -39.93 20.92 19.95
CA GLY A 10 -39.87 19.70 19.15
C GLY A 10 -39.07 19.89 17.85
N PHE A 11 -39.26 21.02 17.16
CA PHE A 11 -38.52 21.33 15.93
C PHE A 11 -37.02 21.54 16.19
N ILE A 12 -36.67 22.24 17.28
CA ILE A 12 -35.27 22.42 17.68
C ILE A 12 -34.62 21.08 18.00
N MET A 13 -35.31 20.22 18.76
CA MET A 13 -34.78 18.90 19.13
C MET A 13 -34.58 18.01 17.89
N LEU A 14 -35.51 18.03 16.94
CA LEU A 14 -35.39 17.32 15.67
C LEU A 14 -34.21 17.84 14.84
N SER A 15 -34.01 19.16 14.80
CA SER A 15 -32.92 19.80 14.06
C SER A 15 -31.55 19.40 14.62
N ILE A 16 -31.42 19.30 15.95
CA ILE A 16 -30.19 18.83 16.62
C ILE A 16 -29.89 17.38 16.24
N ILE A 17 -30.90 16.50 16.22
CA ILE A 17 -30.74 15.08 15.84
C ILE A 17 -30.29 14.96 14.39
N ILE A 18 -30.91 15.71 13.47
CA ILE A 18 -30.56 15.69 12.05
C ILE A 18 -29.12 16.18 11.86
N PHE A 19 -28.74 17.29 12.51
CA PHE A 19 -27.39 17.83 12.41
C PHE A 19 -26.32 16.88 12.97
N ALA A 20 -26.57 16.27 14.13
CA ALA A 20 -25.67 15.28 14.71
C ALA A 20 -25.54 14.03 13.83
N SER A 21 -26.65 13.58 13.23
CA SER A 21 -26.67 12.44 12.30
C SER A 21 -25.89 12.74 11.03
N TRP A 22 -26.02 13.95 10.47
CA TRP A 22 -25.28 14.38 9.29
C TRP A 22 -23.76 14.41 9.54
N ASN A 23 -23.31 15.02 10.63
CA ASN A 23 -21.89 15.04 10.99
C ASN A 23 -21.32 13.63 11.18
N THR A 24 -22.10 12.73 11.79
CA THR A 24 -21.68 11.35 11.98
C THR A 24 -21.57 10.63 10.63
N PHE A 25 -22.53 10.84 9.73
CA PHE A 25 -22.51 10.25 8.39
C PHE A 25 -21.31 10.74 7.56
N GLU A 26 -21.08 12.05 7.48
CA GLU A 26 -19.90 12.65 6.84
C GLU A 26 -18.59 12.06 7.38
N THR A 27 -18.49 11.92 8.70
CA THR A 27 -17.31 11.33 9.35
C THR A 27 -17.12 9.87 8.93
N LEU A 28 -18.19 9.08 8.89
CA LEU A 28 -18.14 7.67 8.50
C LEU A 28 -17.77 7.50 7.02
N VAL A 29 -18.35 8.31 6.13
CA VAL A 29 -18.01 8.31 4.70
C VAL A 29 -16.54 8.67 4.50
N HIS A 30 -16.05 9.70 5.17
CA HIS A 30 -14.64 10.10 5.09
C HIS A 30 -13.68 9.02 5.62
N ILE A 31 -14.09 8.26 6.63
CA ILE A 31 -13.33 7.12 7.14
C ILE A 31 -13.37 5.96 6.13
N ASP A 32 -14.52 5.68 5.53
CA ASP A 32 -14.68 4.62 4.53
C ASP A 32 -13.81 4.90 3.29
N ASP A 33 -13.88 6.12 2.75
CA ASP A 33 -13.04 6.54 1.62
C ASP A 33 -11.54 6.41 1.95
N LYS A 34 -11.12 6.85 3.14
CA LYS A 34 -9.74 6.67 3.60
C LYS A 34 -9.35 5.18 3.73
N ASN A 35 -10.26 4.34 4.21
CA ASN A 35 -10.01 2.92 4.37
C ASN A 35 -9.94 2.21 3.01
N ASN A 36 -10.78 2.59 2.05
CA ASN A 36 -10.76 2.06 0.69
C ASN A 36 -9.44 2.37 -0.02
N GLU A 37 -8.87 3.56 0.17
CA GLU A 37 -7.53 3.91 -0.34
C GLU A 37 -6.41 3.05 0.29
N LEU A 38 -6.58 2.59 1.52
CA LEU A 38 -5.63 1.75 2.26
C LEU A 38 -5.86 0.25 2.01
N ALA A 39 -7.04 -0.14 1.55
CA ALA A 39 -7.46 -1.53 1.36
C ALA A 39 -7.18 -2.09 -0.04
N PHE A 40 -6.31 -1.45 -0.84
CA PHE A 40 -5.97 -1.90 -2.18
C PHE A 40 -5.55 -3.37 -2.20
N MET A 41 -6.10 -4.13 -3.17
CA MET A 41 -5.97 -5.59 -3.32
C MET A 41 -6.39 -6.40 -2.08
N GLY A 42 -7.37 -5.92 -1.32
CA GLY A 42 -7.88 -6.62 -0.12
C GLY A 42 -6.91 -6.63 1.07
N SER A 43 -5.82 -5.87 1.00
CA SER A 43 -4.84 -5.83 2.08
C SER A 43 -5.24 -4.84 3.17
N SER A 44 -5.23 -5.27 4.43
CA SER A 44 -5.54 -4.44 5.60
C SER A 44 -4.29 -4.07 6.43
N GLY A 45 -4.46 -3.11 7.34
CA GLY A 45 -3.43 -2.69 8.30
C GLY A 45 -2.43 -1.65 7.78
N TRP A 46 -2.69 -1.08 6.61
CA TRP A 46 -1.89 0.01 6.05
C TRP A 46 -2.27 1.35 6.68
N GLN A 47 -1.28 2.20 6.86
CA GLN A 47 -1.46 3.58 7.32
C GLN A 47 -0.68 4.51 6.41
N TRP A 48 -1.16 5.73 6.21
CA TRP A 48 -0.41 6.73 5.45
C TRP A 48 0.88 7.09 6.17
N HIS A 49 2.01 6.94 5.48
CA HIS A 49 3.29 7.51 5.91
C HIS A 49 3.52 8.86 5.21
N ASN A 50 3.39 8.89 3.88
CA ASN A 50 3.41 10.11 3.10
C ASN A 50 2.30 10.09 2.06
N LYS A 51 1.20 10.81 2.33
CA LYS A 51 0.03 10.83 1.44
C LYS A 51 0.33 11.51 0.09
N SER A 52 1.21 12.53 0.04
CA SER A 52 1.49 13.22 -1.23
C SER A 52 2.29 12.36 -2.21
N GLN A 53 3.08 11.41 -1.70
CA GLN A 53 3.80 10.43 -2.52
C GLN A 53 3.08 9.09 -2.67
N GLY A 54 1.86 8.95 -2.12
CA GLY A 54 1.15 7.66 -2.13
C GLY A 54 1.78 6.58 -1.24
N LEU A 55 2.68 6.94 -0.33
CA LEU A 55 3.41 5.99 0.52
C LEU A 55 2.65 5.65 1.79
N GLN A 56 2.54 4.35 2.01
CA GLN A 56 1.84 3.73 3.12
C GLN A 56 2.81 2.81 3.87
N ILE A 57 2.60 2.65 5.17
CA ILE A 57 3.39 1.75 6.01
C ILE A 57 2.46 0.82 6.78
N LYS A 58 2.87 -0.43 6.89
CA LYS A 58 2.24 -1.44 7.74
C LYS A 58 3.22 -1.80 8.85
N ARG A 59 2.74 -1.65 10.09
CA ARG A 59 3.45 -2.05 11.31
C ARG A 59 2.52 -3.00 12.05
N VAL A 60 2.91 -4.26 12.17
CA VAL A 60 2.15 -5.26 12.91
C VAL A 60 3.12 -5.92 13.88
N ASP A 61 2.78 -5.90 15.16
CA ASP A 61 3.62 -6.51 16.19
C ASP A 61 3.81 -8.00 15.88
N GLY A 62 5.05 -8.48 15.98
CA GLY A 62 5.43 -9.85 15.61
C GLY A 62 5.57 -10.12 14.10
N TYR A 63 5.43 -9.11 13.24
CA TYR A 63 5.68 -9.22 11.79
C TYR A 63 6.65 -8.15 11.31
N LEU A 64 7.40 -8.46 10.25
CA LEU A 64 8.29 -7.49 9.62
C LEU A 64 7.47 -6.33 9.01
N PRO A 65 7.88 -5.08 9.25
CA PRO A 65 7.18 -3.93 8.69
C PRO A 65 7.36 -3.86 7.17
N ALA A 66 6.46 -3.14 6.52
CA ALA A 66 6.53 -2.94 5.08
C ALA A 66 6.11 -1.52 4.70
N LEU A 67 6.79 -0.94 3.72
CA LEU A 67 6.35 0.24 2.98
C LEU A 67 5.68 -0.19 1.69
N ARG A 68 4.62 0.51 1.28
CA ARG A 68 3.91 0.29 0.03
C ARG A 68 3.60 1.59 -0.66
N LYS A 69 3.62 1.58 -1.99
CA LYS A 69 3.01 2.58 -2.86
C LYS A 69 2.05 1.89 -3.81
N VAL A 70 0.84 2.43 -3.95
CA VAL A 70 -0.09 2.01 -5.00
C VAL A 70 0.15 2.92 -6.20
N SER A 71 0.30 2.35 -7.38
CA SER A 71 0.46 3.12 -8.62
C SER A 71 -0.75 4.04 -8.85
N ASP A 72 -0.52 5.19 -9.48
CA ASP A 72 -1.61 6.14 -9.77
C ASP A 72 -2.66 5.54 -10.73
N SER A 73 -2.22 4.68 -11.67
CA SER A 73 -3.10 3.90 -12.55
C SER A 73 -3.86 2.78 -11.83
N LYS A 74 -3.43 2.43 -10.60
CA LYS A 74 -3.92 1.30 -9.81
C LYS A 74 -3.75 -0.07 -10.47
N GLU A 75 -2.86 -0.17 -11.46
CA GLU A 75 -2.56 -1.43 -12.15
C GLU A 75 -1.62 -2.34 -11.33
N TYR A 76 -0.83 -1.73 -10.44
CA TYR A 76 0.07 -2.44 -9.57
C TYR A 76 0.29 -1.72 -8.22
N ALA A 77 0.83 -2.45 -7.24
CA ALA A 77 1.34 -1.90 -5.99
C ALA A 77 2.74 -2.42 -5.69
N SER A 78 3.61 -1.50 -5.31
CA SER A 78 5.01 -1.75 -4.98
C SER A 78 5.17 -1.79 -3.48
N LEU A 79 5.84 -2.81 -2.94
CA LEU A 79 6.05 -3.03 -1.53
C LEU A 79 7.53 -3.28 -1.26
N ILE A 80 8.09 -2.63 -0.26
CA ILE A 80 9.45 -2.87 0.25
C ILE A 80 9.39 -3.24 1.73
N THR A 81 10.06 -4.32 2.10
CA THR A 81 10.22 -4.78 3.49
C THR A 81 11.69 -5.08 3.79
N ILE A 82 12.02 -5.29 5.05
CA ILE A 82 13.35 -5.71 5.49
C ILE A 82 13.23 -7.15 6.00
N THR A 83 14.01 -8.05 5.42
CA THR A 83 14.12 -9.46 5.84
C THR A 83 14.74 -9.60 7.23
N GLU A 84 14.57 -10.75 7.86
CA GLU A 84 15.18 -11.04 9.18
C GLU A 84 16.72 -10.91 9.17
N SER A 85 17.36 -11.12 8.01
CA SER A 85 18.80 -10.93 7.85
C SER A 85 19.22 -9.48 7.61
N GLY A 86 18.29 -8.52 7.67
CA GLY A 86 18.54 -7.10 7.45
C GLY A 86 18.60 -6.64 5.99
N ASN A 87 18.40 -7.55 5.02
CA ASN A 87 18.37 -7.18 3.60
C ASN A 87 17.01 -6.61 3.22
N TYR A 88 16.99 -5.67 2.28
CA TYR A 88 15.76 -5.13 1.70
C TYR A 88 15.21 -6.12 0.67
N ARG A 89 13.89 -6.31 0.69
CA ARG A 89 13.16 -7.13 -0.27
C ARG A 89 11.98 -6.36 -0.81
N GLY A 90 11.86 -6.34 -2.12
CA GLY A 90 10.80 -5.66 -2.85
C GLY A 90 9.90 -6.63 -3.58
N PHE A 91 8.64 -6.23 -3.68
CA PHE A 91 7.58 -6.91 -4.39
C PHE A 91 6.80 -5.89 -5.22
N VAL A 92 6.49 -6.21 -6.47
CA VAL A 92 5.47 -5.49 -7.24
C VAL A 92 4.34 -6.44 -7.53
N PHE A 93 3.16 -6.15 -6.99
CA PHE A 93 1.94 -6.92 -7.19
C PHE A 93 1.14 -6.28 -8.32
N PHE A 94 0.79 -7.04 -9.34
CA PHE A 94 -0.11 -6.59 -10.40
C PHE A 94 -1.55 -6.97 -10.07
N ASP A 95 -2.52 -6.12 -10.44
CA ASP A 95 -3.95 -6.40 -10.26
C ASP A 95 -4.50 -7.32 -11.34
N GLN A 96 -3.87 -8.49 -11.44
CA GLN A 96 -4.23 -9.56 -12.35
C GLN A 96 -4.32 -10.85 -11.56
N ASP A 97 -5.45 -11.53 -11.68
CA ASP A 97 -5.63 -12.85 -11.09
C ASP A 97 -4.78 -13.88 -11.85
N CYS A 98 -4.15 -14.79 -11.11
CA CYS A 98 -3.35 -15.88 -11.66
C CYS A 98 -3.55 -17.19 -10.89
N GLU A 99 -3.21 -18.30 -11.54
CA GLU A 99 -3.20 -19.61 -10.90
C GLU A 99 -1.92 -19.79 -10.06
N GLU A 100 -2.08 -20.30 -8.83
CA GLU A 100 -0.95 -20.50 -7.91
C GLU A 100 0.14 -21.37 -8.54
N GLY A 101 1.39 -20.92 -8.43
CA GLY A 101 2.54 -21.57 -9.06
C GLY A 101 2.75 -21.25 -10.53
N ALA A 102 1.86 -20.47 -11.17
CA ALA A 102 2.11 -19.95 -12.51
C ALA A 102 3.31 -19.00 -12.52
N ILE A 103 4.05 -19.03 -13.64
CA ILE A 103 5.24 -18.21 -13.85
C ILE A 103 5.12 -17.56 -15.23
N VAL A 104 5.28 -16.23 -15.27
CA VAL A 104 5.46 -15.48 -16.52
C VAL A 104 6.91 -15.04 -16.57
N SER A 105 7.64 -15.37 -17.63
CA SER A 105 9.04 -14.96 -17.76
C SER A 105 9.36 -14.46 -19.16
N GLU A 106 10.18 -13.43 -19.25
CA GLU A 106 10.64 -12.84 -20.49
C GLU A 106 12.14 -12.52 -20.42
N HIS A 107 12.80 -12.48 -21.58
CA HIS A 107 14.17 -11.99 -21.68
C HIS A 107 14.16 -10.54 -22.14
N VAL A 108 14.68 -9.65 -21.30
CA VAL A 108 14.63 -8.21 -21.51
C VAL A 108 16.04 -7.68 -21.68
N ALA A 109 16.26 -6.87 -22.72
CA ALA A 109 17.48 -6.10 -22.90
C ALA A 109 17.25 -4.67 -22.40
N TYR A 110 18.01 -4.24 -21.38
CA TYR A 110 17.92 -2.89 -20.83
C TYR A 110 18.85 -1.88 -21.54
N GLY A 111 19.53 -2.31 -22.61
CA GLY A 111 20.36 -1.48 -23.48
C GLY A 111 21.06 -2.32 -24.55
N GLU A 112 21.55 -1.69 -25.62
CA GLU A 112 22.18 -2.40 -26.75
C GLU A 112 23.45 -3.20 -26.37
N ALA A 113 24.12 -2.80 -25.29
CA ALA A 113 25.35 -3.42 -24.80
C ALA A 113 25.16 -4.31 -23.56
N GLU A 114 23.95 -4.35 -22.98
CA GLU A 114 23.69 -5.20 -21.80
C GLU A 114 23.22 -6.59 -22.22
N PRO A 115 23.73 -7.67 -21.56
CA PRO A 115 23.19 -8.99 -21.79
C PRO A 115 21.71 -9.03 -21.38
N THR A 116 20.90 -9.70 -22.19
CA THR A 116 19.48 -9.92 -21.89
C THR A 116 19.33 -10.59 -20.52
N LYS A 117 18.59 -9.95 -19.62
CA LYS A 117 18.28 -10.49 -18.30
C LYS A 117 16.94 -11.23 -18.38
N ARG A 118 16.87 -12.38 -17.73
CA ARG A 118 15.62 -13.12 -17.60
C ARG A 118 14.83 -12.54 -16.45
N GLU A 119 13.73 -11.89 -16.76
CA GLU A 119 12.80 -11.32 -15.80
C GLU A 119 11.64 -12.30 -15.56
N VAL A 120 11.17 -12.38 -14.33
CA VAL A 120 10.19 -13.40 -13.90
C VAL A 120 9.15 -12.80 -12.97
N LEU A 121 7.88 -13.07 -13.27
CA LEU A 121 6.75 -12.89 -12.37
C LEU A 121 6.32 -14.24 -11.81
N HIS A 122 6.05 -14.27 -10.51
CA HIS A 122 5.51 -15.43 -9.82
C HIS A 122 4.07 -15.17 -9.43
N CYS A 123 3.19 -16.15 -9.58
CA CYS A 123 1.89 -16.07 -8.94
C CYS A 123 2.03 -16.36 -7.44
N LEU A 124 1.64 -15.41 -6.59
CA LEU A 124 1.59 -15.55 -5.13
C LEU A 124 0.28 -14.99 -4.62
N HIS A 125 -0.46 -15.79 -3.85
CA HIS A 125 -1.77 -15.42 -3.31
C HIS A 125 -2.76 -15.01 -4.42
N GLY A 126 -2.69 -15.69 -5.56
CA GLY A 126 -3.52 -15.41 -6.74
C GLY A 126 -3.19 -14.11 -7.47
N LYS A 127 -2.08 -13.43 -7.16
CA LYS A 127 -1.62 -12.22 -7.86
C LYS A 127 -0.23 -12.39 -8.45
N LEU A 128 0.02 -11.77 -9.60
CA LEU A 128 1.35 -11.79 -10.24
C LEU A 128 2.30 -10.85 -9.49
N VAL A 129 3.49 -11.36 -9.17
CA VAL A 129 4.47 -10.67 -8.31
C VAL A 129 5.85 -10.67 -8.94
N TYR A 130 6.41 -9.48 -9.12
CA TYR A 130 7.83 -9.30 -9.42
C TYR A 130 8.62 -9.12 -8.12
N MET A 131 9.79 -9.76 -7.99
CA MET A 131 10.58 -9.75 -6.75
C MET A 131 12.02 -9.31 -6.97
N LYS A 132 12.56 -8.50 -6.07
CA LYS A 132 13.97 -8.11 -6.06
C LYS A 132 14.50 -7.97 -4.63
N ASN A 133 15.78 -8.27 -4.43
CA ASN A 133 16.45 -8.08 -3.14
C ASN A 133 17.60 -7.08 -3.29
N TRP A 134 17.85 -6.32 -2.22
CA TRP A 134 18.99 -5.41 -2.11
C TRP A 134 19.68 -5.61 -0.75
N ALA A 135 21.01 -5.53 -0.74
CA ALA A 135 21.78 -5.61 0.50
C ALA A 135 21.63 -4.35 1.36
N THR A 136 21.32 -3.22 0.73
CA THR A 136 21.12 -1.91 1.38
C THR A 136 19.82 -1.27 0.89
N ALA A 137 19.42 -0.15 1.49
CA ALA A 137 18.26 0.60 1.01
C ALA A 137 18.44 0.93 -0.47
N PRO A 138 17.42 0.69 -1.32
CA PRO A 138 17.53 0.95 -2.74
C PRO A 138 17.57 2.47 -2.99
N THR A 139 18.56 2.92 -3.76
CA THR A 139 18.78 4.33 -4.09
C THR A 139 18.54 4.65 -5.56
N GLU A 140 18.12 3.65 -6.34
CA GLU A 140 17.93 3.74 -7.78
C GLU A 140 16.46 3.49 -8.14
N ARG A 141 16.09 3.92 -9.35
CA ARG A 141 14.79 3.62 -9.94
C ARG A 141 14.65 2.11 -10.16
N TRP A 142 13.52 1.54 -9.78
CA TRP A 142 13.21 0.13 -9.95
C TRP A 142 12.13 -0.02 -11.01
N GLN A 143 12.52 -0.52 -12.16
CA GLN A 143 11.65 -0.73 -13.31
C GLN A 143 11.90 -2.11 -13.90
N ALA A 144 10.85 -2.72 -14.45
CA ALA A 144 10.96 -3.90 -15.29
C ALA A 144 9.73 -4.01 -16.19
N ARG A 145 9.88 -4.77 -17.28
CA ARG A 145 8.79 -5.17 -18.16
C ARG A 145 8.86 -6.67 -18.38
N VAL A 146 7.75 -7.38 -18.14
CA VAL A 146 7.64 -8.83 -18.33
C VAL A 146 6.33 -9.12 -19.04
N GLY A 147 6.40 -9.36 -20.35
CA GLY A 147 5.25 -9.44 -21.25
C GLY A 147 4.52 -8.10 -21.32
N ASP A 148 3.24 -8.15 -20.95
CA ASP A 148 2.35 -6.99 -20.89
C ASP A 148 2.38 -6.27 -19.53
N PHE A 149 3.17 -6.77 -18.58
CA PHE A 149 3.28 -6.21 -17.23
C PHE A 149 4.50 -5.31 -17.14
N GLU A 150 4.29 -4.03 -16.85
CA GLU A 150 5.35 -3.05 -16.69
C GLU A 150 5.14 -2.26 -15.40
N PHE A 151 6.24 -1.93 -14.72
CA PHE A 151 6.22 -1.03 -13.59
C PHE A 151 7.44 -0.13 -13.60
N ASP A 152 7.30 1.03 -12.99
CA ASP A 152 8.37 2.00 -12.88
C ASP A 152 8.28 2.78 -11.56
N GLU A 153 9.18 2.48 -10.63
CA GLU A 153 9.21 3.04 -9.29
C GLU A 153 10.48 3.84 -9.01
N ALA A 154 10.28 5.12 -8.70
CA ALA A 154 11.33 6.01 -8.23
C ALA A 154 11.69 5.75 -6.75
N LEU A 155 12.30 4.60 -6.44
CA LEU A 155 12.67 4.25 -5.05
C LEU A 155 13.66 5.25 -4.45
N ASN A 156 14.42 5.96 -5.27
CA ASN A 156 15.28 7.07 -4.87
C ASN A 156 14.52 8.24 -4.22
N GLU A 157 13.20 8.33 -4.40
CA GLU A 157 12.34 9.35 -3.80
C GLU A 157 11.63 8.86 -2.53
N TRP A 158 11.76 7.58 -2.17
CA TRP A 158 11.11 7.00 -1.00
C TRP A 158 11.95 7.26 0.25
N ASP A 159 11.30 7.68 1.34
CA ASP A 159 11.94 7.71 2.66
C ASP A 159 11.83 6.34 3.33
N PHE A 160 12.96 5.62 3.41
CA PHE A 160 13.07 4.32 4.06
C PHE A 160 13.34 4.40 5.57
N THR A 161 13.63 5.59 6.11
CA THR A 161 13.83 5.82 7.55
C THR A 161 12.74 5.22 8.44
N PRO A 162 11.43 5.44 8.19
CA PRO A 162 10.36 4.86 9.03
C PRO A 162 10.31 3.34 8.97
N LEU A 163 10.69 2.73 7.84
CA LEU A 163 10.76 1.28 7.69
C LEU A 163 11.90 0.71 8.54
N GLN A 164 13.07 1.33 8.47
CA GLN A 164 14.23 0.93 9.24
C GLN A 164 14.00 1.08 10.75
N GLN A 165 13.36 2.18 11.19
CA GLN A 165 12.98 2.37 12.59
C GLN A 165 12.00 1.29 13.06
N ALA A 166 10.95 1.01 12.27
CA ALA A 166 9.99 -0.04 12.60
C ALA A 166 10.65 -1.43 12.66
N TYR A 167 11.60 -1.70 11.76
CA TYR A 167 12.32 -2.97 11.72
C TYR A 167 13.15 -3.17 12.98
N LEU A 168 13.95 -2.17 13.36
CA LEU A 168 14.78 -2.23 14.57
C LEU A 168 13.93 -2.43 15.83
N LYS A 169 12.76 -1.79 15.90
CA LYS A 169 11.80 -2.01 16.99
C LYS A 169 11.29 -3.46 17.00
N SER A 170 10.87 -3.98 15.84
CA SER A 170 10.34 -5.34 15.74
C SER A 170 11.37 -6.42 16.11
N VAL A 171 12.64 -6.24 15.73
CA VAL A 171 13.72 -7.17 16.08
C VAL A 171 14.08 -7.07 17.57
N ALA A 172 14.04 -5.87 18.16
CA ALA A 172 14.31 -5.70 19.58
C ALA A 172 13.24 -6.38 20.48
N GLU A 173 11.99 -6.46 20.03
CA GLU A 173 10.90 -7.14 20.75
C GLU A 173 10.92 -8.68 20.60
N LEU A 174 11.71 -9.21 19.65
CA LEU A 174 11.88 -10.65 19.43
C LEU A 174 13.00 -11.27 20.30
N ILE A 175 13.81 -10.46 20.99
CA ILE A 175 14.92 -10.88 21.88
C ILE A 175 14.46 -10.86 23.33
#